data_AF-A0A525PQJ9-F1
#
_entry.id   AF-A0A525PQJ9-F1
#
_cell.length_a   1.000
_cell.length_b   1.000
_cell.length_c   1.000
_cell.angle_alpha   90.00
_cell.angle_beta   90.00
_cell.angle_gamma   90.00
#
_symmetry.space_group_name_H-M   'P 1'
#
loop_
_entity.id
_entity.type
_entity.pdbx_description
1 polymer ?
#
loop_
_entity_poly.entity_id
_entity_poly.type
_entity_poly.pdbx_seq_one_letter_code
_entity_poly.pdbx_strand_id
1 'polypeptide(L)'
;MNKSLRLATVAPEHPPAAASDDAKIGTHVSYAQDAFERWMLFLDTLGERADNMIAHERQGMPPLLDFDYELLLDARTFERSANYALLRITRVGDDCWDDCVDEAKPPVIVIDPRAGHGPGIGGFKRDSEVGMA
;
A
#
# COMPACT_ATOMS: atom_id res chain seq x y z
N MET A 1 -31.74 -68.62 -8.51
CA MET A 1 -31.42 -68.60 -7.06
C MET A 1 -31.01 -67.18 -6.69
N ASN A 2 -31.94 -66.38 -6.18
CA ASN A 2 -31.71 -64.99 -5.81
C ASN A 2 -31.16 -64.94 -4.37
N LYS A 3 -29.89 -64.55 -4.20
CA LYS A 3 -29.36 -64.19 -2.88
C LYS A 3 -29.63 -62.72 -2.62
N SER A 4 -30.56 -62.46 -1.70
CA SER A 4 -30.87 -61.14 -1.16
C SER A 4 -29.70 -60.69 -0.28
N LEU A 5 -29.01 -59.61 -0.67
CA LEU A 5 -28.03 -58.92 0.17
C LEU A 5 -28.79 -58.03 1.15
N ARG A 6 -28.81 -58.41 2.43
CA ARG A 6 -29.23 -57.51 3.52
C ARG A 6 -28.07 -56.60 3.87
N LEU A 7 -28.29 -55.29 3.76
CA LEU A 7 -27.40 -54.26 4.28
C LEU A 7 -27.34 -54.41 5.81
N ALA A 8 -26.18 -54.73 6.37
CA ALA A 8 -25.99 -54.71 7.81
C ALA A 8 -25.80 -53.26 8.23
N THR A 9 -26.83 -52.67 8.85
CA THR A 9 -26.71 -51.38 9.52
C THR A 9 -25.87 -51.59 10.78
N VAL A 10 -24.61 -51.17 10.74
CA VAL A 10 -23.75 -51.11 11.93
C VAL A 10 -24.25 -49.96 12.79
N ALA A 11 -24.79 -50.29 13.96
CA ALA A 11 -25.11 -49.28 14.97
C ALA A 11 -23.78 -48.73 15.55
N PRO A 12 -23.65 -47.41 15.77
CA PRO A 12 -22.44 -46.86 16.37
C PRO A 12 -22.35 -47.34 17.84
N GLU A 13 -21.31 -48.13 18.15
CA GLU A 13 -21.03 -48.65 19.50
C GLU A 13 -20.47 -47.62 20.49
N HIS A 14 -20.55 -46.33 20.16
CA HIS A 14 -20.17 -45.26 21.08
C HIS A 14 -21.18 -44.12 21.02
N PRO A 15 -21.74 -43.68 22.18
CA PRO A 15 -22.37 -42.36 22.21
C PRO A 15 -21.31 -41.33 21.79
N PRO A 16 -21.68 -40.25 21.07
CA PRO A 16 -20.74 -39.17 20.83
C PRO A 16 -20.23 -38.72 22.19
N ALA A 17 -18.91 -38.78 22.39
CA ALA A 17 -18.28 -38.24 23.58
C ALA A 17 -18.84 -36.82 23.75
N ALA A 18 -19.51 -36.56 24.87
CA ALA A 18 -19.97 -35.22 25.20
C ALA A 18 -18.72 -34.32 25.14
N ALA A 19 -18.67 -33.42 24.16
CA ALA A 19 -17.59 -32.44 24.08
C ALA A 19 -17.58 -31.70 25.42
N SER A 20 -16.52 -31.91 26.20
CA SER A 20 -16.39 -31.32 27.54
C SER A 20 -16.52 -29.81 27.41
N ASP A 21 -17.32 -29.18 28.26
CA ASP A 21 -17.45 -27.73 28.27
C ASP A 21 -16.10 -27.05 28.58
N ASP A 22 -15.17 -27.73 29.26
CA ASP A 22 -13.78 -27.32 29.44
C ASP A 22 -13.01 -27.15 28.11
N ALA A 23 -13.28 -28.00 27.12
CA ALA A 23 -12.67 -27.88 25.79
C ALA A 23 -13.22 -26.66 25.03
N LYS A 24 -14.50 -26.32 25.23
CA LYS A 24 -15.11 -25.13 24.64
C LYS A 24 -14.58 -23.86 25.29
N ILE A 25 -14.53 -23.81 26.62
CA ILE A 25 -14.02 -22.65 27.38
C ILE A 25 -12.54 -22.40 27.05
N GLY A 26 -11.70 -23.45 27.02
CA GLY A 26 -10.29 -23.34 26.64
C GLY A 26 -10.09 -22.82 25.21
N THR A 27 -10.93 -23.24 24.26
CA THR A 27 -10.91 -22.77 22.87
C THR A 27 -11.36 -21.31 22.73
N HIS A 28 -12.38 -20.89 23.50
CA HIS A 28 -12.84 -19.50 23.50
C HIS A 28 -11.82 -18.54 24.14
N VAL A 29 -11.13 -18.99 25.19
CA VAL A 29 -10.05 -18.21 25.84
C VAL A 29 -8.84 -18.09 24.92
N SER A 30 -8.40 -19.16 24.26
CA SER A 30 -7.28 -19.10 23.31
C SER A 30 -7.59 -18.19 22.11
N TYR A 31 -8.83 -18.22 21.62
CA TYR A 31 -9.27 -17.31 20.56
C TYR A 31 -9.30 -15.86 21.02
N ALA A 32 -9.81 -15.58 22.22
CA ALA A 32 -9.82 -14.23 22.77
C ALA A 32 -8.40 -13.68 23.00
N GLN A 33 -7.47 -14.53 23.43
CA GLN A 33 -6.05 -14.20 23.57
C GLN A 33 -5.42 -13.86 22.22
N ASP A 34 -5.54 -14.72 21.20
CA ASP A 34 -5.03 -14.46 19.85
C ASP A 34 -5.62 -13.17 19.26
N ALA A 35 -6.93 -12.95 19.43
CA ALA A 35 -7.58 -11.73 18.96
C ALA A 35 -7.00 -10.49 19.66
N PHE A 36 -6.77 -10.53 20.98
CA PHE A 36 -6.18 -9.43 21.73
C PHE A 36 -4.74 -9.14 21.30
N GLU A 37 -3.91 -10.18 21.12
CA GLU A 37 -2.54 -10.05 20.61
C GLU A 37 -2.52 -9.40 19.22
N ARG A 38 -3.38 -9.86 18.30
CA ARG A 38 -3.52 -9.23 16.96
C ARG A 38 -3.99 -7.79 17.05
N TRP A 39 -4.89 -7.48 17.98
CA TRP A 39 -5.33 -6.11 18.22
C TRP A 39 -4.19 -5.21 18.69
N MET A 40 -3.34 -5.69 19.59
CA MET A 40 -2.16 -4.93 20.03
C MET A 40 -1.19 -4.68 18.86
N LEU A 41 -0.86 -5.71 18.07
CA LEU A 41 0.01 -5.56 16.89
C LEU A 41 -0.59 -4.61 15.84
N PHE A 42 -1.91 -4.66 15.65
CA PHE A 42 -2.63 -3.76 14.75
C PHE A 42 -2.54 -2.30 15.24
N LEU A 43 -2.78 -2.07 16.53
CA LEU A 43 -2.68 -0.73 17.12
C LEU A 43 -1.26 -0.18 17.06
N ASP A 44 -0.25 -1.03 17.28
CA ASP A 44 1.17 -0.68 17.14
C ASP A 44 1.49 -0.23 15.70
N THR A 45 1.04 -0.98 14.70
CA THR A 45 1.20 -0.63 13.28
C THR A 45 0.52 0.70 12.93
N LEU A 46 -0.68 0.96 13.50
CA LEU A 46 -1.35 2.24 13.32
C LEU A 46 -0.60 3.40 13.98
N GLY A 47 0.04 3.15 15.13
CA GLY A 47 0.93 4.09 15.81
C GLY A 47 2.12 4.46 14.94
N GLU A 48 2.85 3.47 14.42
CA GLU A 48 3.99 3.69 13.52
C GLU A 48 3.57 4.48 12.27
N ARG A 49 2.43 4.15 11.67
CA ARG A 49 1.88 4.91 10.54
C ARG A 49 1.63 6.38 10.90
N ALA A 50 1.08 6.64 12.09
CA ALA A 50 0.80 8.00 12.54
C ALA A 50 2.10 8.78 12.78
N ASP A 51 3.10 8.16 13.41
CA ASP A 51 4.41 8.76 13.63
C ASP A 51 5.10 9.10 12.31
N ASN A 52 5.04 8.20 11.33
CA ASN A 52 5.55 8.44 9.97
C ASN A 52 4.83 9.62 9.30
N MET A 53 3.50 9.71 9.42
CA MET A 53 2.73 10.85 8.89
C MET A 53 3.15 12.17 9.56
N ILE A 54 3.25 12.19 10.89
CA ILE A 54 3.65 13.38 11.64
C ILE A 54 5.08 13.81 11.27
N ALA A 55 6.00 12.84 11.12
CA ALA A 55 7.36 13.13 10.67
C ALA A 55 7.38 13.73 9.26
N HIS A 56 6.59 13.19 8.33
CA HIS A 56 6.45 13.70 6.97
C HIS A 56 5.81 15.09 6.91
N GLU A 57 4.79 15.35 7.73
CA GLU A 57 4.19 16.68 7.88
C GLU A 57 5.18 17.70 8.45
N ARG A 58 5.98 17.32 9.46
CA ARG A 58 7.04 18.17 10.03
C ARG A 58 8.14 18.52 9.03
N GLN A 59 8.37 17.66 8.03
CA GLN A 59 9.28 17.93 6.92
C GLN A 59 8.66 18.85 5.85
N GLY A 60 7.42 19.31 6.04
CA GLY A 60 6.73 20.21 5.12
C GLY A 60 6.02 19.49 3.98
N MET A 61 5.67 18.21 4.14
CA MET A 61 5.05 17.37 3.11
C MET A 61 5.89 17.36 1.82
N PRO A 62 7.16 16.90 1.89
CA PRO A 62 8.01 16.86 0.72
C PRO A 62 7.34 15.99 -0.35
N PRO A 63 7.27 16.45 -1.61
CA PRO A 63 6.66 15.66 -2.66
C PRO A 63 7.48 14.41 -2.92
N LEU A 64 6.79 13.33 -3.30
CA LEU A 64 7.38 12.01 -3.53
C LEU A 64 8.06 11.92 -4.92
N LEU A 65 8.86 12.90 -5.28
CA LEU A 65 9.62 12.93 -6.53
C LEU A 65 11.00 12.33 -6.28
N ASP A 66 11.40 11.34 -7.10
CA ASP A 66 12.70 10.64 -6.98
C ASP A 66 13.84 11.40 -7.70
N PHE A 67 13.72 12.71 -7.83
CA PHE A 67 14.67 13.58 -8.52
C PHE A 67 14.70 14.97 -7.91
N ASP A 68 15.86 15.62 -8.00
CA ASP A 68 15.98 17.01 -7.58
C ASP A 68 15.27 17.90 -8.59
N TYR A 69 14.59 18.92 -8.08
CA TYR A 69 13.84 19.84 -8.91
C TYR A 69 13.88 21.27 -8.33
N GLU A 70 13.56 22.21 -9.20
CA GLU A 70 13.37 23.61 -8.88
C GLU A 70 11.94 24.01 -9.27
N LEU A 71 11.26 24.74 -8.37
CA LEU A 71 9.94 25.29 -8.64
C LEU A 71 10.05 26.54 -9.52
N LEU A 72 9.59 26.46 -10.76
CA LEU A 72 9.58 27.59 -11.69
C LEU A 72 8.32 28.44 -11.55
N LEU A 73 7.15 27.79 -11.46
CA LEU A 73 5.86 28.48 -11.35
C LEU A 73 4.94 27.73 -10.39
N ASP A 74 4.28 28.48 -9.51
CA ASP A 74 3.25 27.96 -8.61
C ASP A 74 1.88 28.53 -9.01
N ALA A 75 1.04 27.70 -9.64
CA ALA A 75 -0.26 28.17 -10.10
C ALA A 75 -1.25 28.41 -8.96
N ARG A 76 -0.92 28.07 -7.70
CA ARG A 76 -1.74 28.42 -6.52
C ARG A 76 -1.84 29.92 -6.32
N THR A 77 -0.82 30.67 -6.74
CA THR A 77 -0.73 32.13 -6.56
C THR A 77 -1.15 32.93 -7.79
N PHE A 78 -1.64 32.27 -8.85
CA PHE A 78 -2.07 32.95 -10.08
C PHE A 78 -3.43 33.61 -9.91
N GLU A 79 -3.72 34.63 -10.73
CA GLU A 79 -5.03 35.32 -10.75
C GLU A 79 -6.19 34.33 -10.90
N ARG A 80 -6.02 33.34 -11.80
CA ARG A 80 -6.86 32.15 -11.87
C ARG A 80 -6.05 30.97 -11.35
N SER A 81 -6.28 30.61 -10.09
CA SER A 81 -5.55 29.53 -9.45
C SER A 81 -5.81 28.18 -10.12
N ALA A 82 -4.78 27.32 -10.13
CA ALA A 82 -4.86 25.95 -10.62
C ALA A 82 -4.09 25.02 -9.68
N ASN A 83 -4.47 23.74 -9.67
CA ASN A 83 -3.83 22.71 -8.83
C ASN A 83 -2.60 22.09 -9.53
N TYR A 84 -1.72 22.94 -10.04
CA TYR A 84 -0.48 22.53 -10.73
C TYR A 84 0.67 23.46 -10.35
N ALA A 85 1.87 22.89 -10.31
CA ALA A 85 3.12 23.63 -10.23
C ALA A 85 4.02 23.19 -11.39
N LEU A 86 4.73 24.12 -12.00
CA LEU A 86 5.74 23.82 -13.01
C LEU A 86 7.09 23.65 -12.32
N LEU A 87 7.65 22.46 -12.46
CA LEU A 87 8.95 22.10 -11.89
C LEU A 87 9.96 21.89 -13.03
N ARG A 88 11.20 22.30 -12.80
CA ARG A 88 12.37 21.95 -13.61
C ARG A 88 13.17 20.88 -12.90
N ILE A 89 13.40 19.74 -13.54
CA ILE A 89 14.25 18.67 -13.00
C ILE A 89 15.71 19.10 -13.13
N THR A 90 16.47 19.08 -12.05
CA THR A 90 17.87 19.53 -12.00
C THR A 90 18.86 18.38 -11.86
N ARG A 91 18.45 17.25 -11.26
CA ARG A 91 19.27 16.05 -11.13
C ARG A 91 18.40 14.79 -11.06
N VAL A 92 18.85 13.73 -11.72
CA VAL A 92 18.26 12.38 -11.59
C VAL A 92 19.39 11.40 -11.28
N GLY A 93 19.48 10.91 -10.04
CA GLY A 93 20.61 10.09 -9.62
C GLY A 93 21.94 10.86 -9.73
N ASP A 94 22.89 10.33 -10.51
CA ASP A 94 24.18 10.99 -10.77
C ASP A 94 24.14 11.97 -11.96
N ASP A 95 23.07 11.94 -12.76
CA ASP A 95 22.92 12.77 -13.96
C ASP A 95 22.50 14.19 -13.55
N CYS A 96 23.40 15.17 -13.75
CA CYS A 96 23.17 16.58 -13.45
C CYS A 96 22.76 17.37 -14.69
N TRP A 97 21.88 18.36 -14.51
CA TRP A 97 21.41 19.23 -15.59
C TRP A 97 22.55 19.79 -16.46
N ASP A 98 23.59 20.32 -15.84
CA ASP A 98 24.70 21.02 -16.51
C ASP A 98 25.49 20.12 -17.48
N ASP A 99 25.53 18.81 -17.22
CA ASP A 99 26.32 17.85 -18.01
C ASP A 99 25.45 17.06 -19.00
N CYS A 100 24.16 16.89 -18.70
CA CYS A 100 23.28 15.95 -19.41
C CYS A 100 22.29 16.62 -20.37
N VAL A 101 22.06 17.93 -20.26
CA VAL A 101 21.02 18.63 -21.02
C VAL A 101 21.60 19.44 -22.19
N ASP A 102 21.01 19.22 -23.36
CA ASP A 102 21.30 19.98 -24.57
C ASP A 102 20.22 21.05 -24.76
N GLU A 103 20.58 22.31 -24.53
CA GLU A 103 19.68 23.46 -24.66
C GLU A 103 19.17 23.70 -26.09
N ALA A 104 19.83 23.14 -27.11
CA ALA A 104 19.38 23.26 -28.50
C ALA A 104 18.19 22.33 -28.82
N LYS A 105 17.91 21.33 -27.96
CA LYS A 105 16.79 20.43 -28.15
C LYS A 105 15.48 21.06 -27.66
N PRO A 106 14.34 20.75 -28.29
CA PRO A 106 13.05 21.23 -27.82
C PRO A 106 12.76 20.70 -26.40
N PRO A 107 12.20 21.53 -25.50
CA PRO A 107 11.86 21.09 -24.16
C PRO A 107 10.74 20.06 -24.19
N VAL A 108 10.84 19.05 -23.32
CA VAL A 108 9.79 18.05 -23.10
C VAL A 108 9.04 18.42 -21.83
N ILE A 109 7.72 18.54 -21.93
CA ILE A 109 6.83 18.78 -20.78
C ILE A 109 6.13 17.48 -20.44
N VAL A 110 6.32 16.99 -19.22
CA VAL A 110 5.62 15.85 -18.67
C VAL A 110 4.50 16.34 -17.77
N ILE A 111 3.28 15.92 -18.04
CA ILE A 111 2.10 16.22 -17.21
C ILE A 111 1.75 14.94 -16.47
N ASP A 112 1.88 14.91 -15.15
CA ASP A 112 1.47 13.75 -14.37
C ASP A 112 -0.04 13.55 -14.48
N PRO A 113 -0.52 12.40 -15.00
CA PRO A 113 -1.95 12.14 -15.14
C PRO A 113 -2.68 12.02 -13.80
N ARG A 114 -1.98 11.84 -12.66
CA ARG A 114 -2.59 11.73 -11.33
C ARG A 114 -2.12 12.86 -10.42
N ALA A 115 -3.04 13.73 -10.02
CA ALA A 115 -2.82 14.71 -8.97
C ALA A 115 -2.99 14.04 -7.58
N GLY A 116 -1.89 13.64 -6.93
CA GLY A 116 -1.90 13.16 -5.54
C GLY A 116 -0.59 12.49 -5.09
N HIS A 117 -0.50 12.14 -3.81
CA HIS A 117 0.65 11.42 -3.20
C HIS A 117 0.73 9.93 -3.59
N GLY A 118 -0.03 9.50 -4.61
CA GLY A 118 0.08 8.16 -5.15
C GLY A 118 1.31 8.03 -6.05
N PRO A 119 1.68 6.80 -6.43
CA PRO A 119 2.76 6.58 -7.40
C PRO A 119 2.31 7.12 -8.77
N GLY A 120 2.57 8.40 -9.00
CA GLY A 120 2.52 9.05 -10.30
C GLY A 120 3.77 8.75 -11.12
N ILE A 121 3.89 9.41 -12.27
CA ILE A 121 5.03 9.19 -13.18
C ILE A 121 6.37 9.61 -12.56
N GLY A 122 6.33 10.45 -11.51
CA GLY A 122 7.51 11.02 -10.88
C GLY A 122 8.10 10.28 -9.68
N GLY A 123 7.45 9.23 -9.15
CA GLY A 123 7.76 8.80 -7.77
C GLY A 123 8.20 7.36 -7.52
N PHE A 124 7.76 6.36 -8.29
CA PHE A 124 7.90 4.97 -7.80
C PHE A 124 8.07 3.88 -8.86
N LYS A 125 8.02 4.20 -10.15
CA LYS A 125 8.12 3.18 -11.21
C LYS A 125 9.06 3.62 -12.32
N ARG A 126 10.35 3.29 -12.16
CA ARG A 126 11.30 3.27 -13.28
C ARG A 126 10.80 2.37 -14.42
N ASP A 127 10.11 1.28 -14.06
CA ASP A 127 9.49 0.32 -14.98
C ASP A 127 7.95 0.42 -14.95
N SER A 128 7.36 1.57 -15.34
CA SER A 128 5.91 1.66 -15.47
C SER A 128 5.41 0.88 -16.70
N GLU A 129 5.33 -0.44 -16.56
CA GLU A 129 4.64 -1.40 -17.45
C GLU A 129 3.10 -1.34 -17.34
N VAL A 130 2.51 -0.20 -16.98
CA VAL A 130 1.04 -0.05 -17.10
C VAL A 130 0.71 0.22 -18.57
N GLY A 131 0.88 -0.84 -19.36
CA GLY A 131 0.84 -0.84 -20.82
C GLY A 131 1.64 -1.96 -21.50
N MET A 132 2.33 -2.84 -20.76
CA MET A 132 2.89 -4.06 -21.36
C MET A 132 1.87 -5.19 -21.24
N ALA A 133 1.48 -5.72 -22.40
CA ALA A 133 0.74 -6.96 -22.57
C ALA A 133 1.64 -8.17 -22.30
#